data_AF-A0A9E5FH85-F1
#
_entry.id   AF-A0A9E5FH85-F1
#
_cell.length_a   1.000
_cell.length_b   1.000
_cell.length_c   1.000
_cell.angle_alpha   90.00
_cell.angle_beta   90.00
_cell.angle_gamma   90.00
#
_symmetry.space_group_name_H-M   'P 1'
#
loop_
_entity.id
_entity.type
_entity.pdbx_description
1 polymer ?
#
loop_
_entity_poly.entity_id
_entity_poly.type
_entity_poly.pdbx_seq_one_letter_code
_entity_poly.pdbx_strand_id
1 'polypeptide(L)'
;MAGTRDPNQVVQQIQAFLRSNNQELTQELRELSREYAEWGGHAAERLRRCEEYLHKGLRSEAVHHALLDPQLLELTGILQFPQYQLWDELVTLYNLPVTPLNAVAPETLAELNHAFAEEEILANDMRQYRRLVLEHASLLERAEKLRTLLLLEPEHQGLQDNLREIESAQITEILDQIRRADRANKPEEVGRLYQIIARTDWLHPPSGVIVEEIQRVFHKYHVRIVDDSIKTLAERIVAAHGRHDAGTLTHLLTEWDQLAATAGLTPGDRRARPVESARLWVQRVHAEQDLRLQHEMAVAELGTGVATLTDIKRLWTLYERVQSFKGRLPRGIVLLPPDLEHRFEDATSRLEKSADFNRLIILIATISLGVVALVGFLVFIMTR
;
A
#
# COMPACT_ATOMS: atom_id res chain seq x y z
N MET A 1 -26.59 -54.77 -9.87
CA MET A 1 -25.39 -55.50 -9.39
C MET A 1 -25.81 -56.52 -8.34
N ALA A 2 -26.55 -57.56 -8.72
CA ALA A 2 -26.99 -58.60 -7.78
C ALA A 2 -26.05 -59.80 -7.95
N GLY A 3 -25.03 -59.91 -7.09
CA GLY A 3 -24.08 -61.02 -7.07
C GLY A 3 -22.60 -60.65 -7.06
N THR A 4 -22.23 -59.37 -7.22
CA THR A 4 -20.84 -58.92 -7.17
C THR A 4 -20.37 -58.77 -5.73
N ARG A 5 -19.18 -59.32 -5.40
CA ARG A 5 -18.54 -59.13 -4.09
C ARG A 5 -18.28 -57.64 -3.85
N ASP A 6 -18.21 -57.26 -2.58
CA ASP A 6 -17.77 -55.92 -2.15
C ASP A 6 -16.38 -55.62 -2.77
N PRO A 7 -16.15 -54.43 -3.37
CA PRO A 7 -14.85 -54.07 -3.95
C PRO A 7 -13.67 -54.27 -2.99
N ASN A 8 -13.87 -54.08 -1.68
CA ASN A 8 -12.83 -54.36 -0.69
C ASN A 8 -12.47 -55.85 -0.62
N GLN A 9 -13.47 -56.73 -0.65
CA GLN A 9 -13.24 -58.17 -0.62
C GLN A 9 -12.54 -58.65 -1.90
N VAL A 10 -12.92 -58.11 -3.05
CA VAL A 10 -12.27 -58.38 -4.33
C VAL A 10 -10.79 -58.01 -4.27
N VAL A 11 -10.46 -56.78 -3.84
CA VAL A 11 -9.06 -56.31 -3.75
C VAL A 11 -8.25 -57.12 -2.72
N GLN A 12 -8.83 -57.45 -1.56
CA GLN A 12 -8.16 -58.28 -0.56
C GLN A 12 -7.82 -59.67 -1.08
N GLN A 13 -8.73 -60.30 -1.83
CA GLN A 13 -8.50 -61.61 -2.45
C GLN A 13 -7.43 -61.52 -3.54
N ILE A 14 -7.40 -60.45 -4.34
CA ILE A 14 -6.34 -60.19 -5.31
C ILE A 14 -4.99 -60.11 -4.60
N GLN A 15 -4.90 -59.31 -3.54
CA GLN A 15 -3.67 -59.16 -2.76
C GLN A 15 -3.22 -60.47 -2.13
N ALA A 16 -4.16 -61.29 -1.63
CA ALA A 16 -3.86 -62.61 -1.09
C ALA A 16 -3.32 -63.56 -2.17
N PHE A 17 -3.93 -63.55 -3.35
CA PHE A 17 -3.49 -64.32 -4.51
C PHE A 17 -2.08 -63.92 -4.97
N LEU A 18 -1.80 -62.62 -5.10
CA LEU A 18 -0.48 -62.10 -5.50
C LEU A 18 0.63 -62.47 -4.51
N ARG A 19 0.32 -62.63 -3.22
CA ARG A 19 1.28 -63.06 -2.19
C ARG A 19 1.47 -64.58 -2.15
N SER A 20 0.60 -65.34 -2.81
CA SER A 20 0.68 -66.80 -2.82
C SER A 20 1.79 -67.28 -3.76
N ASN A 21 2.44 -68.39 -3.39
CA ASN A 21 3.48 -69.01 -4.23
C ASN A 21 2.91 -69.75 -5.45
N ASN A 22 1.59 -69.98 -5.49
CA ASN A 22 0.91 -70.65 -6.60
C ASN A 22 0.06 -69.64 -7.37
N GLN A 23 0.60 -69.12 -8.47
CA GLN A 23 -0.07 -68.15 -9.32
C GLN A 23 -0.65 -68.80 -10.59
N GLU A 24 -1.13 -70.04 -10.51
CA GLU A 24 -1.76 -70.71 -11.64
C GLU A 24 -3.11 -70.06 -12.04
N LEU A 25 -3.44 -70.14 -13.33
CA LEU A 25 -4.71 -69.65 -13.86
C LEU A 25 -5.87 -70.56 -13.41
N THR A 26 -6.53 -70.18 -12.32
CA THR A 26 -7.72 -70.86 -11.79
C THR A 26 -9.02 -70.21 -12.28
N GLN A 27 -10.15 -70.91 -12.14
CA GLN A 27 -11.46 -70.35 -12.42
C GLN A 27 -11.81 -69.19 -11.47
N GLU A 28 -11.42 -69.30 -10.21
CA GLU A 28 -11.61 -68.25 -9.19
C GLU A 28 -10.88 -66.96 -9.55
N LEU A 29 -9.65 -67.05 -10.08
CA LEU A 29 -8.89 -65.90 -10.56
C LEU A 29 -9.59 -65.18 -11.72
N ARG A 30 -10.20 -65.93 -12.65
CA ARG A 30 -10.96 -65.33 -13.77
C ARG A 30 -12.18 -64.57 -13.28
N GLU A 31 -12.89 -65.12 -12.30
CA GLU A 31 -14.06 -64.47 -11.68
C GLU A 31 -13.63 -63.20 -10.94
N LEU A 32 -12.55 -63.29 -10.16
CA LEU A 32 -11.98 -62.17 -9.43
C LEU A 32 -11.53 -61.03 -10.35
N SER A 33 -10.88 -61.36 -11.47
CA SER A 33 -10.49 -60.38 -12.48
C SER A 33 -11.69 -59.73 -13.17
N ARG A 34 -12.74 -60.49 -13.47
CA ARG A 34 -13.97 -59.93 -14.03
C ARG A 34 -14.63 -58.95 -13.07
N GLU A 35 -14.82 -59.35 -11.81
CA GLU A 35 -15.44 -58.49 -10.80
C GLU A 35 -14.63 -57.21 -10.55
N TYR A 36 -13.30 -57.32 -10.50
CA TYR A 36 -12.43 -56.15 -10.40
C TYR A 36 -12.54 -55.22 -11.61
N ALA A 37 -12.57 -55.76 -12.83
CA ALA A 37 -12.74 -54.98 -14.05
C ALA A 37 -14.13 -54.32 -14.13
N GLU A 38 -15.19 -54.97 -13.63
CA GLU A 38 -16.54 -54.40 -13.54
C GLU A 38 -16.58 -53.20 -12.58
N TRP A 39 -15.98 -53.33 -11.39
CA TRP A 39 -15.86 -52.22 -10.44
C TRP A 39 -15.02 -51.06 -11.00
N GLY A 40 -13.91 -51.38 -11.65
CA GLY A 40 -13.07 -50.40 -12.35
C GLY A 40 -13.80 -49.67 -13.47
N GLY A 41 -14.58 -50.39 -14.28
CA GLY A 41 -15.42 -49.81 -15.33
C GLY A 41 -16.49 -48.87 -14.78
N HIS A 42 -17.15 -49.27 -13.68
CA HIS A 42 -18.14 -48.43 -13.02
C HIS A 42 -17.54 -47.14 -12.43
N ALA A 43 -16.40 -47.26 -11.76
CA ALA A 43 -15.67 -46.09 -11.24
C ALA A 43 -15.22 -45.16 -12.39
N ALA A 44 -14.68 -45.73 -13.46
CA ALA A 44 -14.20 -44.97 -14.62
C ALA A 44 -15.30 -44.17 -15.32
N GLU A 45 -16.47 -44.80 -15.55
CA GLU A 45 -17.62 -44.12 -16.16
C GLU A 45 -18.13 -42.97 -15.28
N ARG A 46 -18.20 -43.17 -13.96
CA ARG A 46 -18.62 -42.13 -13.03
C ARG A 46 -17.63 -40.97 -12.97
N LEU A 47 -16.33 -41.25 -12.98
CA LEU A 47 -15.31 -40.21 -13.03
C LEU A 47 -15.41 -39.39 -14.32
N ARG A 48 -15.61 -40.03 -15.48
CA ARG A 48 -15.80 -39.32 -16.76
C ARG A 48 -17.04 -38.41 -16.73
N ARG A 49 -18.13 -38.82 -16.08
CA ARG A 49 -19.29 -37.92 -15.89
C ARG A 49 -18.99 -36.75 -14.95
N CYS A 50 -18.23 -36.99 -13.88
CA CYS A 50 -17.80 -35.91 -13.00
C CYS A 50 -16.91 -34.92 -13.76
N GLU A 51 -15.99 -35.42 -14.58
CA GLU A 51 -15.16 -34.63 -15.49
C GLU A 51 -16.02 -33.76 -16.42
N GLU A 52 -17.06 -34.33 -17.04
CA GLU A 52 -17.98 -33.57 -17.89
C GLU A 52 -18.71 -32.45 -17.12
N TYR A 53 -19.13 -32.71 -15.88
CA TYR A 53 -19.77 -31.69 -15.05
C TYR A 53 -18.79 -30.57 -14.69
N LEU A 54 -17.56 -30.92 -14.30
CA LEU A 54 -16.50 -29.95 -13.98
C LEU A 54 -16.17 -29.08 -15.20
N HIS A 55 -16.03 -29.67 -16.39
CA HIS A 55 -15.81 -28.91 -17.64
C HIS A 55 -16.97 -27.96 -17.99
N LYS A 56 -18.19 -28.28 -17.56
CA LYS A 56 -19.37 -27.42 -17.73
C LYS A 56 -19.52 -26.38 -16.62
N GLY A 57 -18.62 -26.36 -15.63
CA GLY A 57 -18.72 -25.50 -14.44
C GLY A 57 -19.79 -25.94 -13.44
N LEU A 58 -20.33 -27.15 -13.58
CA LEU A 58 -21.39 -27.74 -12.73
C LEU A 58 -20.76 -28.45 -11.53
N ARG A 59 -20.09 -27.67 -10.66
CA ARG A 59 -19.27 -28.19 -9.56
C ARG A 59 -20.10 -29.00 -8.55
N SER A 60 -21.24 -28.46 -8.12
CA SER A 60 -22.07 -29.11 -7.10
C SER A 60 -22.69 -30.42 -7.62
N GLU A 61 -23.01 -30.50 -8.91
CA GLU A 61 -23.46 -31.73 -9.57
C GLU A 61 -22.35 -32.78 -9.64
N ALA A 62 -21.10 -32.38 -9.92
CA ALA A 62 -19.94 -33.27 -9.92
C ALA A 62 -19.73 -33.88 -8.52
N VAL A 63 -19.72 -33.03 -7.48
CA VAL A 63 -19.58 -33.44 -6.08
C VAL A 63 -20.71 -34.38 -5.66
N HIS A 64 -21.96 -34.02 -5.97
CA HIS A 64 -23.12 -34.86 -5.67
C HIS A 64 -23.04 -36.22 -6.37
N HIS A 65 -22.65 -36.24 -7.65
CA HIS A 65 -22.52 -37.48 -8.40
C HIS A 65 -21.42 -38.39 -7.82
N ALA A 66 -20.32 -37.82 -7.34
CA ALA A 66 -19.25 -38.54 -6.67
C ALA A 66 -19.67 -39.13 -5.31
N LEU A 67 -20.61 -38.50 -4.61
CA LEU A 67 -21.14 -38.97 -3.31
C LEU A 67 -22.18 -40.09 -3.42
N LEU A 68 -22.70 -40.39 -4.61
CA LEU A 68 -23.61 -41.53 -4.79
C LEU A 68 -22.92 -42.83 -4.37
N ASP A 69 -23.68 -43.73 -3.75
CA ASP A 69 -23.16 -45.00 -3.24
C ASP A 69 -22.76 -45.97 -4.38
N PRO A 70 -21.60 -46.66 -4.30
CA PRO A 70 -20.51 -46.43 -3.33
C PRO A 70 -19.77 -45.12 -3.61
N GLN A 71 -19.36 -44.39 -2.58
CA GLN A 71 -18.68 -43.10 -2.73
C GLN A 71 -17.46 -43.23 -3.66
N LEU A 72 -17.39 -42.37 -4.68
CA LEU A 72 -16.48 -42.55 -5.81
C LEU A 72 -15.01 -42.46 -5.40
N LEU A 73 -14.65 -41.49 -4.55
CA LEU A 73 -13.28 -41.31 -4.08
C LEU A 73 -12.82 -42.52 -3.25
N GLU A 74 -13.66 -43.02 -2.35
CA GLU A 74 -13.38 -44.23 -1.57
C GLU A 74 -13.23 -45.45 -2.49
N LEU A 75 -14.16 -45.65 -3.44
CA LEU A 75 -14.11 -46.73 -4.41
C LEU A 75 -12.79 -46.68 -5.22
N THR A 76 -12.40 -45.50 -5.71
CA THR A 76 -11.16 -45.35 -6.47
C THR A 76 -9.92 -45.62 -5.62
N GLY A 77 -9.91 -45.21 -4.35
CA GLY A 77 -8.83 -45.51 -3.41
C GLY A 77 -8.71 -47.01 -3.10
N ILE A 78 -9.84 -47.73 -3.02
CA ILE A 78 -9.85 -49.19 -2.84
C ILE A 78 -9.27 -49.88 -4.08
N LEU A 79 -9.70 -49.46 -5.27
CA LEU A 79 -9.27 -50.07 -6.52
C LEU A 79 -7.80 -49.79 -6.84
N GLN A 80 -7.24 -48.68 -6.35
CA GLN A 80 -5.82 -48.31 -6.47
C GLN A 80 -4.98 -48.83 -5.29
N PHE A 81 -4.69 -50.14 -5.29
CA PHE A 81 -3.88 -50.77 -4.23
C PHE A 81 -2.38 -50.85 -4.60
N PRO A 82 -1.45 -50.98 -3.63
CA PRO A 82 -0.01 -50.88 -3.91
C PRO A 82 0.56 -51.92 -4.89
N GLN A 83 -0.02 -53.12 -4.94
CA GLN A 83 0.41 -54.21 -5.83
C GLN A 83 -0.28 -54.17 -7.20
N TYR A 84 -0.94 -53.07 -7.54
CA TYR A 84 -1.71 -52.96 -8.78
C TYR A 84 -0.89 -53.26 -10.04
N GLN A 85 0.37 -52.79 -10.12
CA GLN A 85 1.21 -53.04 -11.30
C GLN A 85 1.45 -54.54 -11.54
N LEU A 86 1.69 -55.30 -10.46
CA LEU A 86 1.85 -56.76 -10.52
C LEU A 86 0.54 -57.44 -10.96
N TRP A 87 -0.60 -56.92 -10.52
CA TRP A 87 -1.89 -57.40 -10.95
C TRP A 87 -2.13 -57.16 -12.45
N ASP A 88 -1.81 -55.97 -12.94
CA ASP A 88 -1.97 -55.59 -14.35
C ASP A 88 -1.11 -56.45 -15.29
N GLU A 89 0.15 -56.69 -14.90
CA GLU A 89 1.07 -57.61 -15.59
C GLU A 89 0.48 -59.03 -15.66
N LEU A 90 -0.09 -59.52 -14.55
CA LEU A 90 -0.66 -60.86 -14.46
C LEU A 90 -1.96 -61.00 -15.28
N VAL A 91 -2.84 -60.00 -15.20
CA VAL A 91 -4.07 -59.93 -16.01
C VAL A 91 -3.72 -59.93 -17.50
N THR A 92 -2.70 -59.16 -17.89
CA THR A 92 -2.20 -59.11 -19.26
C THR A 92 -1.61 -60.45 -19.69
N LEU A 93 -0.76 -61.07 -18.85
CA LEU A 93 -0.12 -62.36 -19.11
C LEU A 93 -1.14 -63.47 -19.38
N TYR A 94 -2.24 -63.50 -18.62
CA TYR A 94 -3.30 -64.49 -18.78
C TYR A 94 -4.45 -64.06 -19.72
N ASN A 95 -4.31 -62.91 -20.39
CA ASN A 95 -5.34 -62.35 -21.28
C ASN A 95 -6.72 -62.23 -20.59
N LEU A 96 -6.71 -61.77 -19.35
CA LEU A 96 -7.89 -61.52 -18.53
C LEU A 96 -8.40 -60.08 -18.74
N PRO A 97 -9.64 -59.76 -18.33
CA PRO A 97 -10.18 -58.40 -18.45
C PRO A 97 -9.34 -57.34 -17.74
N VAL A 98 -8.83 -56.36 -18.49
CA VAL A 98 -8.08 -55.21 -17.97
C VAL A 98 -9.05 -54.12 -17.51
N THR A 99 -8.74 -53.49 -16.38
CA THR A 99 -9.55 -52.37 -15.85
C THR A 99 -9.29 -51.08 -16.63
N PRO A 100 -10.33 -50.32 -17.02
CA PRO A 100 -10.16 -49.03 -17.67
C PRO A 100 -9.78 -47.91 -16.68
N LEU A 101 -9.68 -48.19 -15.38
CA LEU A 101 -9.50 -47.16 -14.35
C LEU A 101 -8.22 -46.34 -14.52
N ASN A 102 -7.13 -46.93 -15.02
CA ASN A 102 -5.89 -46.19 -15.30
C ASN A 102 -5.99 -45.25 -16.51
N ALA A 103 -6.97 -45.48 -17.39
CA ALA A 103 -7.22 -44.59 -18.51
C ALA A 103 -7.99 -43.33 -18.08
N VAL A 104 -8.51 -43.30 -16.85
CA VAL A 104 -9.12 -42.11 -16.26
C VAL A 104 -8.06 -41.32 -15.53
N ALA A 105 -7.91 -40.06 -15.93
CA ALA A 105 -6.76 -39.25 -15.59
C ALA A 105 -6.65 -38.99 -14.08
N PRO A 106 -5.44 -39.08 -13.49
CA PRO A 106 -5.20 -38.62 -12.12
C PRO A 106 -5.53 -37.13 -11.95
N GLU A 107 -5.52 -36.36 -13.05
CA GLU A 107 -5.98 -34.99 -13.10
C GLU A 107 -7.45 -34.85 -12.68
N THR A 108 -8.36 -35.67 -13.21
CA THR A 108 -9.79 -35.62 -12.88
C THR A 108 -10.05 -35.87 -11.39
N LEU A 109 -9.30 -36.80 -10.78
CA LEU A 109 -9.40 -37.05 -9.34
C LEU A 109 -8.89 -35.87 -8.50
N ALA A 110 -7.83 -35.20 -8.95
CA ALA A 110 -7.31 -34.00 -8.30
C ALA A 110 -8.30 -32.83 -8.41
N GLU A 111 -8.88 -32.60 -9.60
CA GLU A 111 -9.92 -31.60 -9.84
C GLU A 111 -11.17 -31.87 -9.02
N LEU A 112 -11.61 -33.12 -8.94
CA LEU A 112 -12.76 -33.51 -8.13
C LEU A 112 -12.49 -33.27 -6.63
N ASN A 113 -11.32 -33.63 -6.11
CA ASN A 113 -10.94 -33.32 -4.73
C ASN A 113 -10.92 -31.81 -4.45
N HIS A 114 -10.44 -31.02 -5.41
CA HIS A 114 -10.48 -29.57 -5.30
C HIS A 114 -11.93 -29.06 -5.24
N ALA A 115 -12.80 -29.56 -6.11
CA ALA A 115 -14.23 -29.25 -6.10
C ALA A 115 -14.91 -29.58 -4.75
N PHE A 116 -14.57 -30.71 -4.12
CA PHE A 116 -15.05 -31.05 -2.78
C PHE A 116 -14.63 -30.02 -1.73
N ALA A 117 -13.36 -29.58 -1.74
CA ALA A 117 -12.85 -28.61 -0.78
C ALA A 117 -13.55 -27.24 -0.93
N GLU A 118 -13.77 -26.79 -2.16
CA GLU A 118 -14.48 -25.53 -2.43
C GLU A 118 -15.96 -25.59 -2.04
N GLU A 119 -16.64 -26.70 -2.34
CA GLU A 119 -18.04 -26.92 -1.95
C GLU A 119 -18.19 -26.94 -0.41
N GLU A 120 -17.21 -27.47 0.33
CA GLU A 120 -17.22 -27.44 1.79
C GLU A 120 -17.10 -26.01 2.35
N ILE A 121 -16.22 -25.18 1.77
CA ILE A 121 -16.07 -23.77 2.14
C ILE A 121 -17.40 -23.03 1.92
N LEU A 122 -18.00 -23.20 0.74
CA LEU A 122 -19.29 -22.59 0.40
C LEU A 122 -20.39 -23.06 1.36
N ALA A 123 -20.49 -24.35 1.63
CA ALA A 123 -21.47 -24.90 2.56
C ALA A 123 -21.29 -24.33 3.98
N ASN A 124 -20.05 -24.12 4.42
CA ASN A 124 -19.77 -23.50 5.71
C ASN A 124 -20.19 -22.03 5.74
N ASP A 125 -19.88 -21.28 4.69
CA ASP A 125 -20.26 -19.87 4.57
C ASP A 125 -21.78 -19.67 4.49
N MET A 126 -22.48 -20.56 3.79
CA MET A 126 -23.94 -20.59 3.75
C MET A 126 -24.55 -20.91 5.12
N ARG A 127 -23.94 -21.83 5.90
CA ARG A 127 -24.36 -22.09 7.29
C ARG A 127 -24.18 -20.86 8.18
N GLN A 128 -23.05 -20.17 8.05
CA GLN A 128 -22.80 -18.92 8.79
C GLN A 128 -23.80 -17.83 8.42
N TYR A 129 -24.10 -17.65 7.13
CA TYR A 129 -25.12 -16.70 6.69
C TYR A 129 -26.50 -17.02 7.28
N ARG A 130 -26.94 -18.29 7.21
CA ARG A 130 -28.20 -18.74 7.83
C ARG A 130 -28.23 -18.45 9.33
N ARG A 131 -27.11 -18.67 10.03
CA ARG A 131 -26.98 -18.35 11.45
C ARG A 131 -27.17 -16.85 11.71
N LEU A 132 -26.52 -15.97 10.94
CA LEU A 132 -26.69 -14.51 11.06
C LEU A 132 -28.15 -14.08 10.86
N VAL A 133 -28.86 -14.72 9.92
CA VAL A 133 -30.29 -14.47 9.70
C VAL A 133 -31.12 -14.89 10.91
N LEU A 134 -30.89 -16.09 11.46
CA LEU A 134 -31.62 -16.61 12.62
C LEU A 134 -31.33 -15.83 13.91
N GLU A 135 -30.09 -15.35 14.07
CA GLU A 135 -29.67 -14.51 15.21
C GLU A 135 -30.13 -13.06 15.05
N HIS A 136 -30.82 -12.72 13.95
CA HIS A 136 -31.28 -11.36 13.65
C HIS A 136 -30.14 -10.34 13.68
N ALA A 137 -28.97 -10.73 13.16
CA ALA A 137 -27.81 -9.88 13.03
C ALA A 137 -28.14 -8.60 12.24
N SER A 138 -27.31 -7.57 12.41
CA SER A 138 -27.52 -6.28 11.75
C SER A 138 -27.58 -6.44 10.23
N LEU A 139 -28.29 -5.52 9.56
CA LEU A 139 -28.35 -5.53 8.10
C LEU A 139 -26.94 -5.47 7.48
N LEU A 140 -26.01 -4.75 8.12
CA LEU A 140 -24.63 -4.58 7.66
C LEU A 140 -23.89 -5.93 7.64
N GLU A 141 -23.88 -6.65 8.77
CA GLU A 141 -23.20 -7.95 8.89
C GLU A 141 -23.75 -8.97 7.88
N ARG A 142 -25.08 -8.98 7.68
CA ARG A 142 -25.73 -9.85 6.70
C ARG A 142 -25.36 -9.48 5.26
N ALA A 143 -25.30 -8.19 4.93
CA ALA A 143 -24.89 -7.72 3.61
C ALA A 143 -23.43 -8.06 3.31
N GLU A 144 -22.52 -7.87 4.27
CA GLU A 144 -21.10 -8.21 4.12
C GLU A 144 -20.92 -9.70 3.82
N LYS A 145 -21.60 -10.58 4.58
CA LYS A 145 -21.51 -12.03 4.33
C LYS A 145 -22.08 -12.42 2.96
N LEU A 146 -23.18 -11.80 2.53
CA LEU A 146 -23.76 -12.03 1.21
C LEU A 146 -22.82 -11.58 0.08
N ARG A 147 -22.13 -10.44 0.23
CA ARG A 147 -21.13 -10.00 -0.74
C ARG A 147 -19.99 -11.00 -0.85
N THR A 148 -19.49 -11.53 0.27
CA THR A 148 -18.47 -12.59 0.25
C THR A 148 -18.96 -13.85 -0.47
N LEU A 149 -20.20 -14.28 -0.20
CA LEU A 149 -20.79 -15.44 -0.90
C LEU A 149 -20.93 -15.19 -2.41
N LEU A 150 -21.32 -13.99 -2.82
CA LEU A 150 -21.45 -13.63 -4.24
C LEU A 150 -20.10 -13.48 -4.96
N LEU A 151 -18.98 -13.34 -4.24
CA LEU A 151 -17.64 -13.47 -4.86
C LEU A 151 -17.34 -14.93 -5.23
N LEU A 152 -17.89 -15.89 -4.49
CA LEU A 152 -17.72 -17.32 -4.76
C LEU A 152 -18.73 -17.84 -5.79
N GLU A 153 -19.97 -17.34 -5.74
CA GLU A 153 -21.04 -17.71 -6.68
C GLU A 153 -21.77 -16.48 -7.24
N PRO A 154 -21.15 -15.76 -8.21
CA PRO A 154 -21.73 -14.55 -8.77
C PRO A 154 -23.11 -14.77 -9.39
N GLU A 155 -23.36 -15.94 -9.98
CA GLU A 155 -24.60 -16.25 -10.71
C GLU A 155 -25.76 -16.72 -9.80
N HIS A 156 -25.55 -16.80 -8.48
CA HIS A 156 -26.60 -17.29 -7.59
C HIS A 156 -27.71 -16.23 -7.38
N GLN A 157 -28.76 -16.29 -8.22
CA GLN A 157 -29.88 -15.34 -8.23
C GLN A 157 -30.50 -15.08 -6.85
N GLY A 158 -30.76 -16.13 -6.06
CA GLY A 158 -31.36 -15.97 -4.73
C GLY A 158 -30.51 -15.17 -3.73
N LEU A 159 -29.17 -15.23 -3.84
CA LEU A 159 -28.28 -14.44 -2.98
C LEU A 159 -28.25 -12.98 -3.44
N GLN A 160 -28.28 -12.74 -4.75
CA GLN A 160 -28.37 -11.38 -5.31
C GLN A 160 -29.68 -10.70 -4.88
N ASP A 161 -30.82 -11.40 -4.97
CA ASP A 161 -32.12 -10.85 -4.59
C ASP A 161 -32.17 -10.53 -3.09
N ASN A 162 -31.66 -11.43 -2.23
CA ASN A 162 -31.53 -11.16 -0.80
C ASN A 162 -30.65 -9.94 -0.50
N LEU A 163 -29.51 -9.81 -1.20
CA LEU A 163 -28.62 -8.67 -1.02
C LEU A 163 -29.31 -7.38 -1.45
N ARG A 164 -30.04 -7.39 -2.58
CA ARG A 164 -30.82 -6.25 -3.06
C ARG A 164 -31.85 -5.79 -2.03
N GLU A 165 -32.58 -6.70 -1.42
CA GLU A 165 -33.56 -6.37 -0.38
C GLU A 165 -32.90 -5.72 0.84
N ILE A 166 -31.79 -6.30 1.31
CA ILE A 166 -31.04 -5.78 2.46
C ILE A 166 -30.45 -4.40 2.14
N GLU A 167 -29.81 -4.22 0.99
CA GLU A 167 -29.21 -2.94 0.58
C GLU A 167 -30.29 -1.85 0.41
N SER A 168 -31.43 -2.19 -0.19
CA SER A 168 -32.56 -1.27 -0.32
C SER A 168 -33.12 -0.83 1.04
N ALA A 169 -33.22 -1.76 2.00
CA ALA A 169 -33.63 -1.46 3.37
C ALA A 169 -32.60 -0.56 4.09
N GLN A 170 -31.30 -0.86 3.95
CA GLN A 170 -30.24 -0.02 4.53
C GLN A 170 -30.26 1.40 3.98
N ILE A 171 -30.38 1.57 2.66
CA ILE A 171 -30.43 2.88 2.01
C ILE A 171 -31.62 3.69 2.56
N THR A 172 -32.78 3.05 2.68
CA THR A 172 -33.99 3.68 3.23
C THR A 172 -33.78 4.09 4.69
N GLU A 173 -33.18 3.23 5.50
CA GLU A 173 -32.89 3.53 6.91
C GLU A 173 -31.90 4.70 7.04
N ILE A 174 -30.82 4.70 6.26
CA ILE A 174 -29.82 5.77 6.26
C ILE A 174 -30.45 7.09 5.84
N LEU A 175 -31.31 7.10 4.82
CA LEU A 175 -32.04 8.29 4.40
C LEU A 175 -32.90 8.87 5.53
N ASP A 176 -33.64 8.02 6.24
CA ASP A 176 -34.45 8.45 7.37
C ASP A 176 -33.60 8.94 8.55
N GLN A 177 -32.41 8.36 8.76
CA GLN A 177 -31.44 8.88 9.73
C GLN A 177 -30.90 10.25 9.29
N ILE A 178 -30.56 10.46 8.02
CA ILE A 178 -30.11 11.75 7.48
C ILE A 178 -31.19 12.82 7.66
N ARG A 179 -32.44 12.53 7.31
CA ARG A 179 -33.58 13.45 7.48
C ARG A 179 -33.86 13.78 8.95
N ARG A 180 -33.67 12.83 9.86
CA ARG A 180 -33.76 13.07 11.31
C ARG A 180 -32.60 13.95 11.79
N ALA A 181 -31.38 13.67 11.36
CA ALA A 181 -30.20 14.46 11.71
C ALA A 181 -30.28 15.90 11.16
N ASP A 182 -30.81 16.10 9.94
CA ASP A 182 -31.04 17.43 9.37
C ASP A 182 -32.07 18.23 10.18
N ARG A 183 -33.20 17.62 10.54
CA ARG A 183 -34.22 18.26 11.41
C ARG A 183 -33.67 18.59 12.80
N ALA A 184 -32.79 17.74 13.34
CA ALA A 184 -32.13 17.96 14.61
C ALA A 184 -30.89 18.88 14.52
N ASN A 185 -30.55 19.40 13.33
CA ASN A 185 -29.37 20.22 13.07
C ASN A 185 -28.06 19.58 13.60
N LYS A 186 -27.87 18.28 13.32
CA LYS A 186 -26.69 17.49 13.70
C LYS A 186 -25.76 17.24 12.50
N PRO A 187 -24.87 18.19 12.16
CA PRO A 187 -24.03 18.11 10.97
C PRO A 187 -23.05 16.92 10.96
N GLU A 188 -22.48 16.59 12.12
CA GLU A 188 -21.53 15.48 12.27
C GLU A 188 -22.17 14.13 11.91
N GLU A 189 -23.43 13.94 12.32
CA GLU A 189 -24.20 12.73 12.05
C GLU A 189 -24.53 12.61 10.54
N VAL A 190 -24.92 13.71 9.90
CA VAL A 190 -25.11 13.77 8.43
C VAL A 190 -23.82 13.42 7.70
N GLY A 191 -22.68 13.98 8.12
CA GLY A 191 -21.38 13.69 7.51
C GLY A 191 -20.98 12.22 7.61
N ARG A 192 -21.17 11.60 8.78
CA ARG A 192 -20.92 10.17 8.99
C ARG A 192 -21.80 9.31 8.09
N LEU A 193 -23.10 9.60 8.01
CA LEU A 193 -24.06 8.84 7.18
C LEU A 193 -23.79 8.99 5.68
N TYR A 194 -23.40 10.19 5.24
CA TYR A 194 -22.93 10.44 3.88
C TYR A 194 -21.73 9.57 3.53
N GLN A 195 -20.74 9.46 4.44
CA GLN A 195 -19.55 8.63 4.21
C GLN A 195 -19.88 7.14 4.11
N ILE A 196 -20.86 6.65 4.86
CA ILE A 196 -21.33 5.26 4.73
C ILE A 196 -21.83 5.04 3.30
N ILE A 197 -22.75 5.88 2.82
CA ILE A 197 -23.30 5.74 1.47
C ILE A 197 -22.22 5.84 0.39
N ALA A 198 -21.26 6.76 0.55
CA ALA A 198 -20.22 7.00 -0.44
C ALA A 198 -19.11 5.94 -0.47
N ARG A 199 -18.86 5.21 0.62
CA ARG A 199 -17.76 4.23 0.73
C ARG A 199 -18.19 2.78 0.64
N THR A 200 -19.48 2.49 0.73
CA THR A 200 -19.98 1.12 0.61
C THR A 200 -19.98 0.67 -0.85
N ASP A 201 -19.43 -0.53 -1.11
CA ASP A 201 -19.47 -1.20 -2.41
C ASP A 201 -20.86 -1.84 -2.61
N TRP A 202 -21.83 -1.01 -2.95
CA TRP A 202 -23.20 -1.45 -3.22
C TRP A 202 -23.26 -2.33 -4.47
N LEU A 203 -23.86 -3.52 -4.38
CA LEU A 203 -24.22 -4.27 -5.58
C LEU A 203 -25.33 -3.55 -6.34
N HIS A 204 -26.26 -2.96 -5.58
CA HIS A 204 -27.36 -2.14 -6.09
C HIS A 204 -27.25 -0.73 -5.51
N PRO A 205 -26.54 0.18 -6.19
CA PRO A 205 -26.30 1.52 -5.65
C PRO A 205 -27.59 2.32 -5.51
N PRO A 206 -27.64 3.28 -4.56
CA PRO A 206 -28.78 4.17 -4.41
C PRO A 206 -29.06 4.94 -5.71
N SER A 207 -30.34 5.16 -6.00
CA SER A 207 -30.75 5.91 -7.19
C SER A 207 -30.18 7.34 -7.18
N GLY A 208 -30.00 7.93 -8.37
CA GLY A 208 -29.47 9.31 -8.50
C GLY A 208 -30.26 10.34 -7.70
N VAL A 209 -31.58 10.20 -7.60
CA VAL A 209 -32.46 11.08 -6.80
C VAL A 209 -32.10 11.03 -5.32
N ILE A 210 -31.86 9.84 -4.79
CA ILE A 210 -31.45 9.63 -3.39
C ILE A 210 -30.07 10.25 -3.15
N VAL A 211 -29.12 10.00 -4.05
CA VAL A 211 -27.76 10.53 -3.97
C VAL A 211 -27.78 12.06 -3.97
N GLU A 212 -28.55 12.69 -4.86
CA GLU A 212 -28.71 14.14 -4.93
C GLU A 212 -29.33 14.72 -3.65
N GLU A 213 -30.34 14.06 -3.07
CA GLU A 213 -30.94 14.50 -1.80
C GLU A 213 -29.89 14.51 -0.67
N ILE A 214 -29.14 13.42 -0.53
CA ILE A 214 -28.11 13.26 0.50
C ILE A 214 -26.97 14.25 0.30
N GLN A 215 -26.50 14.42 -0.95
CA GLN A 215 -25.46 15.40 -1.29
C GLN A 215 -25.90 16.83 -0.97
N ARG A 216 -27.15 17.19 -1.24
CA ARG A 216 -27.68 18.52 -0.93
C ARG A 216 -27.68 18.80 0.57
N VAL A 217 -28.15 17.85 1.38
CA VAL A 217 -28.16 17.98 2.85
C VAL A 217 -26.73 18.04 3.38
N PHE A 218 -25.84 17.17 2.89
CA PHE A 218 -24.42 17.19 3.27
C PHE A 218 -23.75 18.52 2.92
N HIS A 219 -23.93 19.02 1.69
CA HIS A 219 -23.31 20.25 1.23
C HIS A 219 -23.78 21.47 2.04
N LYS A 220 -25.07 21.55 2.39
CA LYS A 220 -25.62 22.57 3.30
C LYS A 220 -24.84 22.66 4.61
N TYR A 221 -24.55 21.52 5.23
CA TYR A 221 -23.78 21.49 6.49
C TYR A 221 -22.29 21.67 6.29
N HIS A 222 -21.72 21.08 5.23
CA HIS A 222 -20.31 21.21 4.92
C HIS A 222 -19.92 22.68 4.70
N VAL A 223 -20.69 23.42 3.89
CA VAL A 223 -20.46 24.86 3.68
C VAL A 223 -20.52 25.62 5.00
N ARG A 224 -21.52 25.35 5.84
CA ARG A 224 -21.67 26.00 7.15
C ARG A 224 -20.51 25.69 8.10
N ILE A 225 -20.09 24.43 8.22
CA ILE A 225 -18.96 24.03 9.07
C ILE A 225 -17.67 24.68 8.60
N VAL A 226 -17.44 24.69 7.29
CA VAL A 226 -16.26 25.33 6.67
C VAL A 226 -16.28 26.83 6.94
N ASP A 227 -17.41 27.51 6.76
CA ASP A 227 -17.54 28.93 7.06
C ASP A 227 -17.31 29.26 8.55
N ASP A 228 -17.88 28.48 9.46
CA ASP A 228 -17.70 28.65 10.91
C ASP A 228 -16.24 28.39 11.31
N SER A 229 -15.58 27.41 10.68
CA SER A 229 -14.17 27.07 10.90
C SER A 229 -13.25 28.15 10.35
N ILE A 230 -13.51 28.67 9.14
CA ILE A 230 -12.81 29.82 8.55
C ILE A 230 -12.92 31.02 9.48
N LYS A 231 -14.12 31.34 9.96
CA LYS A 231 -14.34 32.47 10.87
C LYS A 231 -13.56 32.31 12.17
N THR A 232 -13.67 31.16 12.82
CA THR A 232 -12.99 30.86 14.10
C THR A 232 -11.47 30.92 13.93
N LEU A 233 -10.94 30.39 12.83
CA LEU A 233 -9.51 30.42 12.55
C LEU A 233 -9.01 31.84 12.25
N ALA A 234 -9.77 32.63 11.49
CA ALA A 234 -9.45 34.05 11.27
C ALA A 234 -9.39 34.83 12.59
N GLU A 235 -10.34 34.61 13.51
CA GLU A 235 -10.34 35.24 14.83
C GLU A 235 -9.10 34.85 15.66
N ARG A 236 -8.71 33.57 15.64
CA ARG A 236 -7.47 33.08 16.28
C ARG A 236 -6.22 33.73 15.69
N ILE A 237 -6.16 33.87 14.37
CA ILE A 237 -5.04 34.53 13.66
C ILE A 237 -4.97 36.01 14.07
N VAL A 238 -6.09 36.74 14.04
CA VAL A 238 -6.13 38.15 14.44
C VAL A 238 -5.69 38.33 15.89
N ALA A 239 -6.13 37.45 16.80
CA ALA A 239 -5.72 37.47 18.19
C ALA A 239 -4.21 37.17 18.37
N ALA A 240 -3.67 36.17 17.67
CA ALA A 240 -2.25 35.85 17.70
C ALA A 240 -1.39 36.98 17.11
N HIS A 241 -1.86 37.62 16.04
CA HIS A 241 -1.22 38.80 15.44
C HIS A 241 -1.20 39.98 16.41
N GLY A 242 -2.30 40.23 17.13
CA GLY A 242 -2.35 41.26 18.18
C GLY A 242 -1.37 41.03 19.33
N ARG A 243 -0.92 39.78 19.55
CA ARG A 243 0.10 39.43 20.55
C ARG A 243 1.53 39.37 20.01
N HIS A 244 1.72 39.63 18.71
CA HIS A 244 3.01 39.51 18.01
C HIS A 244 3.68 38.14 18.19
N ASP A 245 2.90 37.06 18.23
CA ASP A 245 3.39 35.69 18.37
C ASP A 245 3.63 35.05 16.99
N ALA A 246 4.85 35.18 16.48
CA ALA A 246 5.23 34.67 15.16
C ALA A 246 5.18 33.14 15.04
N GLY A 247 5.49 32.42 16.13
CA GLY A 247 5.45 30.96 16.14
C GLY A 247 4.04 30.46 15.95
N THR A 248 3.12 30.90 16.81
CA THR A 248 1.70 30.53 16.72
C THR A 248 1.08 30.97 15.39
N LEU A 249 1.39 32.18 14.92
CA LEU A 249 0.86 32.67 13.65
C LEU A 249 1.29 31.84 12.44
N THR A 250 2.53 31.36 12.40
CA THR A 250 3.02 30.54 11.28
C THR A 250 2.22 29.23 11.18
N HIS A 251 1.94 28.59 12.32
CA HIS A 251 1.10 27.40 12.36
C HIS A 251 -0.34 27.69 11.93
N LEU A 252 -0.96 28.74 12.48
CA LEU A 252 -2.34 29.10 12.15
C LEU A 252 -2.52 29.50 10.68
N LEU A 253 -1.54 30.18 10.07
CA LEU A 253 -1.56 30.52 8.65
C LEU A 253 -1.43 29.27 7.76
N THR A 254 -0.71 28.26 8.21
CA THR A 254 -0.62 26.96 7.52
C THR A 254 -1.96 26.21 7.60
N GLU A 255 -2.57 26.15 8.79
CA GLU A 255 -3.94 25.63 8.96
C GLU A 255 -4.93 26.37 8.05
N TRP A 256 -4.78 27.70 7.95
CA TRP A 256 -5.62 28.54 7.09
C TRP A 256 -5.47 28.18 5.63
N ASP A 257 -4.25 28.02 5.13
CA ASP A 257 -4.00 27.71 3.72
C ASP A 257 -4.60 26.34 3.32
N GLN A 258 -4.54 25.35 4.22
CA GLN A 258 -5.18 24.05 4.02
C GLN A 258 -6.72 24.15 4.01
N LEU A 259 -7.30 24.88 4.96
CA LEU A 259 -8.74 25.08 5.03
C LEU A 259 -9.25 25.93 3.86
N ALA A 260 -8.50 26.93 3.44
CA ALA A 260 -8.82 27.79 2.30
C ALA A 260 -8.82 27.01 0.99
N ALA A 261 -7.84 26.11 0.79
CA ALA A 261 -7.78 25.25 -0.38
C ALA A 261 -8.98 24.28 -0.45
N THR A 262 -9.32 23.64 0.67
CA THR A 262 -10.50 22.74 0.73
C THR A 262 -11.83 23.48 0.57
N ALA A 263 -11.90 24.73 1.04
CA ALA A 263 -13.07 25.60 0.88
C ALA A 263 -13.17 26.28 -0.50
N GLY A 264 -12.15 26.15 -1.36
CA GLY A 264 -12.11 26.83 -2.65
C GLY A 264 -12.03 28.37 -2.55
N LEU A 265 -11.41 28.91 -1.49
CA LEU A 265 -11.20 30.35 -1.36
C LEU A 265 -10.23 30.85 -2.43
N THR A 266 -10.64 31.90 -3.14
CA THR A 266 -9.80 32.55 -4.15
C THR A 266 -9.04 33.75 -3.57
N PRO A 267 -7.88 34.13 -4.14
CA PRO A 267 -7.19 35.36 -3.77
C PRO A 267 -8.13 36.57 -3.93
N GLY A 268 -8.37 37.31 -2.85
CA GLY A 268 -9.29 38.46 -2.83
C GLY A 268 -10.66 38.18 -2.21
N ASP A 269 -10.95 36.95 -1.80
CA ASP A 269 -12.17 36.62 -1.04
C ASP A 269 -12.26 37.53 0.22
N ARG A 270 -13.46 38.07 0.46
CA ARG A 270 -13.71 38.96 1.61
C ARG A 270 -13.38 38.27 2.94
N ARG A 271 -13.55 36.95 3.04
CA ARG A 271 -13.22 36.12 4.21
C ARG A 271 -11.72 36.07 4.51
N ALA A 272 -10.86 36.25 3.51
CA ALA A 272 -9.40 36.23 3.68
C ALA A 272 -8.80 37.57 4.15
N ARG A 273 -9.53 38.69 4.02
CA ARG A 273 -9.04 40.03 4.40
C ARG A 273 -8.50 40.15 5.83
N PRO A 274 -9.13 39.56 6.86
CA PRO A 274 -8.62 39.67 8.24
C PRO A 274 -7.25 39.01 8.47
N VAL A 275 -6.89 38.05 7.61
CA VAL A 275 -5.67 37.24 7.75
C VAL A 275 -4.48 37.85 7.02
N GLU A 276 -4.72 38.70 6.01
CA GLU A 276 -3.69 39.25 5.12
C GLU A 276 -2.62 40.07 5.88
N SER A 277 -3.04 40.90 6.84
CA SER A 277 -2.09 41.68 7.64
C SER A 277 -1.17 40.80 8.47
N ALA A 278 -1.70 39.70 9.01
CA ALA A 278 -0.91 38.76 9.80
C ALA A 278 0.10 38.00 8.92
N ARG A 279 -0.31 37.61 7.70
CA ARG A 279 0.57 36.98 6.71
C ARG A 279 1.74 37.87 6.33
N LEU A 280 1.47 39.12 5.95
CA LEU A 280 2.50 40.10 5.61
C LEU A 280 3.46 40.36 6.77
N TRP A 281 2.95 40.36 8.00
CA TRP A 281 3.77 40.52 9.20
C TRP A 281 4.71 39.32 9.42
N VAL A 282 4.20 38.08 9.34
CA VAL A 282 5.04 36.87 9.48
C VAL A 282 6.12 36.82 8.41
N GLN A 283 5.77 37.12 7.15
CA GLN A 283 6.76 37.19 6.06
C GLN A 283 7.87 38.19 6.35
N ARG A 284 7.53 39.36 6.91
CA ARG A 284 8.54 40.35 7.33
C ARG A 284 9.41 39.83 8.47
N VAL A 285 8.81 39.20 9.49
CA VAL A 285 9.56 38.63 10.62
C VAL A 285 10.54 37.55 10.15
N HIS A 286 10.10 36.65 9.28
CA HIS A 286 10.97 35.61 8.71
C HIS A 286 12.09 36.22 7.87
N ALA A 287 11.78 37.20 7.01
CA ALA A 287 12.80 37.89 6.22
C ALA A 287 13.82 38.62 7.11
N GLU A 288 13.40 39.22 8.22
CA GLU A 288 14.30 39.84 9.20
C GLU A 288 15.17 38.79 9.91
N GLN A 289 14.61 37.64 10.29
CA GLN A 289 15.35 36.54 10.92
C GLN A 289 16.37 35.93 9.96
N ASP A 290 15.99 35.65 8.72
CA ASP A 290 16.89 35.12 7.69
C ASP A 290 18.04 36.10 7.40
N LEU A 291 17.74 37.40 7.33
CA LEU A 291 18.76 38.42 7.13
C LEU A 291 19.75 38.47 8.32
N ARG A 292 19.26 38.31 9.55
CA ARG A 292 20.10 38.23 10.76
C ARG A 292 21.01 37.01 10.71
N LEU A 293 20.47 35.84 10.40
CA LEU A 293 21.26 34.61 10.32
C LEU A 293 22.34 34.70 9.23
N GLN A 294 22.00 35.22 8.05
CA GLN A 294 22.96 35.43 6.97
C GLN A 294 24.07 36.42 7.36
N HIS A 295 23.72 37.47 8.10
CA HIS A 295 24.67 38.43 8.64
C HIS A 295 25.59 37.80 9.69
N GLU A 296 25.04 37.07 10.67
CA GLU A 296 25.81 36.35 11.69
C GLU A 296 26.78 35.34 11.08
N MET A 297 26.33 34.59 10.07
CA MET A 297 27.20 33.67 9.32
C MET A 297 28.33 34.41 8.59
N ALA A 298 28.03 35.54 7.92
CA ALA A 298 29.05 36.33 7.24
C ALA A 298 30.09 36.91 8.21
N VAL A 299 29.65 37.37 9.39
CA VAL A 299 30.53 37.85 10.47
C VAL A 299 31.40 36.72 11.02
N ALA A 300 30.83 35.53 11.25
CA ALA A 300 31.58 34.36 11.72
C ALA A 300 32.61 33.86 10.69
N GLU A 301 32.26 33.84 9.40
CA GLU A 301 33.18 33.52 8.31
C GLU A 301 34.34 34.51 8.23
N LEU A 302 34.06 35.82 8.33
CA LEU A 302 35.10 36.85 8.39
C LEU A 302 36.00 36.65 9.61
N GLY A 303 35.42 36.41 10.78
CA GLY A 303 36.17 36.09 12.01
C GLY A 303 37.11 34.90 11.87
N THR A 304 36.65 33.86 11.19
CA THR A 304 37.45 32.66 10.89
C THR A 304 38.56 32.96 9.88
N GLY A 305 38.26 33.72 8.82
CA GLY A 305 39.25 34.14 7.83
C GLY A 305 40.38 34.97 8.46
N VAL A 306 40.02 35.91 9.34
CA VAL A 306 40.96 36.75 10.09
C VAL A 306 41.82 35.92 11.03
N ALA A 307 41.23 34.96 11.76
CA ALA A 307 41.97 34.08 12.68
C ALA A 307 42.96 33.15 11.98
N THR A 308 42.61 32.67 10.79
CA THR A 308 43.45 31.75 10.00
C THR A 308 44.45 32.45 9.08
N LEU A 309 44.44 33.79 9.04
CA LEU A 309 45.27 34.60 8.13
C LEU A 309 45.16 34.12 6.68
N THR A 310 43.92 33.94 6.21
CA THR A 310 43.67 33.60 4.81
C THR A 310 44.19 34.71 3.87
N ASP A 311 44.48 34.40 2.60
CA ASP A 311 44.95 35.38 1.60
C ASP A 311 44.16 36.71 1.62
N ILE A 312 44.87 37.81 1.42
CA ILE A 312 44.36 39.19 1.55
C ILE A 312 43.14 39.44 0.65
N LYS A 313 43.10 38.89 -0.56
CA LYS A 313 41.98 39.07 -1.50
C LYS A 313 40.71 38.44 -0.96
N ARG A 314 40.83 37.28 -0.30
CA ARG A 314 39.71 36.57 0.31
C ARG A 314 39.21 37.27 1.57
N LEU A 315 40.09 37.83 2.39
CA LEU A 315 39.69 38.64 3.54
C LEU A 315 38.84 39.86 3.13
N TRP A 316 39.26 40.60 2.10
CA TRP A 316 38.48 41.71 1.56
C TRP A 316 37.12 41.28 1.01
N THR A 317 37.06 40.13 0.32
CA THR A 317 35.78 39.58 -0.18
C THR A 317 34.81 39.28 0.96
N LEU A 318 35.30 38.69 2.07
CA LEU A 318 34.49 38.42 3.26
C LEU A 318 34.03 39.71 3.95
N TYR A 319 34.89 40.72 4.03
CA TYR A 319 34.54 42.03 4.58
C TYR A 319 33.46 42.73 3.73
N GLU A 320 33.61 42.76 2.41
CA GLU A 320 32.61 43.29 1.48
C GLU A 320 31.26 42.58 1.62
N ARG A 321 31.27 41.25 1.81
CA ARG A 321 30.05 40.48 2.09
C ARG A 321 29.35 40.97 3.34
N VAL A 322 30.07 41.23 4.44
CA VAL A 322 29.48 41.82 5.66
C VAL A 322 28.99 43.24 5.41
N GLN A 323 29.73 44.07 4.67
CA GLN A 323 29.31 45.43 4.33
C GLN A 323 28.04 45.49 3.47
N SER A 324 27.75 44.45 2.68
CA SER A 324 26.53 44.37 1.87
C SER A 324 25.23 44.38 2.70
N PHE A 325 25.31 44.14 4.01
CA PHE A 325 24.18 44.21 4.94
C PHE A 325 23.90 45.63 5.46
N LYS A 326 24.76 46.61 5.15
CA LYS A 326 24.61 48.01 5.60
C LYS A 326 23.28 48.60 5.14
N GLY A 327 22.50 49.14 6.08
CA GLY A 327 21.18 49.73 5.82
C GLY A 327 20.04 48.73 5.61
N ARG A 328 20.33 47.42 5.61
CA ARG A 328 19.31 46.35 5.51
C ARG A 328 18.97 45.75 6.87
N LEU A 329 19.91 45.80 7.81
CA LEU A 329 19.74 45.21 9.14
C LEU A 329 18.67 45.93 9.97
N PRO A 330 17.90 45.18 10.78
CA PRO A 330 17.01 45.75 11.78
C PRO A 330 17.72 46.69 12.76
N ARG A 331 16.97 47.61 13.36
CA ARG A 331 17.50 48.57 14.35
C ARG A 331 18.13 47.82 15.53
N GLY A 332 19.29 48.29 15.97
CA GLY A 332 20.02 47.75 17.13
C GLY A 332 21.02 46.64 16.81
N ILE A 333 21.09 46.16 15.56
CA ILE A 333 22.09 45.17 15.15
C ILE A 333 23.33 45.89 14.64
N VAL A 334 24.48 45.54 15.21
CA VAL A 334 25.78 46.09 14.84
C VAL A 334 26.27 45.38 13.56
N LEU A 335 26.63 46.17 12.55
CA LEU A 335 27.08 45.65 11.24
C LEU A 335 28.35 44.80 11.36
N LEU A 336 29.31 45.23 12.16
CA LEU A 336 30.56 44.51 12.41
C LEU A 336 30.99 44.78 13.86
N PRO A 337 31.25 43.74 14.68
CA PRO A 337 31.75 43.94 16.04
C PRO A 337 33.09 44.72 16.02
N PRO A 338 33.28 45.76 16.86
CA PRO A 338 34.49 46.59 16.84
C PRO A 338 35.79 45.80 16.99
N ASP A 339 35.78 44.78 17.85
CA ASP A 339 36.94 43.90 18.05
C ASP A 339 37.31 43.13 16.79
N LEU A 340 36.31 42.73 15.98
CA LEU A 340 36.56 42.03 14.73
C LEU A 340 37.05 42.98 13.64
N GLU A 341 36.57 44.23 13.63
CA GLU A 341 37.04 45.28 12.73
C GLU A 341 38.53 45.56 12.95
N HIS A 342 38.95 45.78 14.21
CA HIS A 342 40.37 45.96 14.55
C HIS A 342 41.22 44.74 14.19
N ARG A 343 40.74 43.52 14.46
CA ARG A 343 41.46 42.30 14.10
C ARG A 343 41.58 42.12 12.59
N PHE A 344 40.58 42.55 11.83
CA PHE A 344 40.63 42.56 10.37
C PHE A 344 41.72 43.51 9.87
N GLU A 345 41.75 44.76 10.34
CA GLU A 345 42.78 45.76 10.01
C GLU A 345 44.20 45.25 10.33
N ASP A 346 44.37 44.63 11.51
CA ASP A 346 45.62 44.01 11.93
C ASP A 346 46.02 42.85 11.00
N ALA A 347 45.09 41.96 10.67
CA ALA A 347 45.35 40.82 9.79
C ALA A 347 45.72 41.27 8.36
N THR A 348 45.01 42.25 7.81
CA THR A 348 45.32 42.80 6.49
C THR A 348 46.69 43.45 6.48
N SER A 349 47.03 44.26 7.50
CA SER A 349 48.34 44.91 7.58
C SER A 349 49.50 43.90 7.69
N ARG A 350 49.28 42.77 8.37
CA ARG A 350 50.27 41.68 8.48
C ARG A 350 50.46 40.96 7.15
N LEU A 351 49.38 40.68 6.43
CA LEU A 351 49.43 40.01 5.13
C LEU A 351 50.03 40.90 4.05
N GLU A 352 49.77 42.20 4.06
CA GLU A 352 50.43 43.17 3.17
C GLU A 352 51.93 43.19 3.40
N LYS A 353 52.37 43.31 4.67
CA LYS A 353 53.79 43.26 5.04
C LYS A 353 54.44 41.93 4.63
N SER A 354 53.74 40.81 4.80
CA SER A 354 54.25 39.50 4.38
C SER A 354 54.33 39.38 2.85
N ALA A 355 53.36 39.90 2.11
CA ALA A 355 53.38 39.92 0.66
C ALA A 355 54.53 40.78 0.11
N ASP A 356 54.75 41.96 0.68
CA ASP A 356 55.87 42.84 0.31
C ASP A 356 57.22 42.24 0.70
N PHE A 357 57.32 41.59 1.86
CA PHE A 357 58.51 40.86 2.26
C PHE A 357 58.80 39.67 1.33
N ASN A 358 57.78 38.91 0.93
CA ASN A 358 57.93 37.82 -0.02
C ASN A 358 58.35 38.34 -1.41
N ARG A 359 57.81 39.48 -1.86
CA ARG A 359 58.28 40.15 -3.10
C ARG A 359 59.74 40.55 -3.00
N LEU A 360 60.18 41.08 -1.85
CA LEU A 360 61.57 41.44 -1.60
C LEU A 360 62.49 40.20 -1.58
N ILE A 361 62.08 39.11 -0.93
CA ILE A 361 62.83 37.83 -0.93
C ILE A 361 62.96 37.29 -2.34
N ILE A 362 61.87 37.26 -3.12
CA ILE A 362 61.90 36.80 -4.51
C ILE A 362 62.87 37.66 -5.32
N LEU A 363 62.84 38.98 -5.15
CA LEU A 363 63.75 39.90 -5.83
C LEU A 363 65.21 39.65 -5.43
N ILE A 364 65.52 39.50 -4.13
CA ILE A 364 66.87 39.17 -3.66
C ILE A 364 67.32 37.81 -4.19
N ALA A 365 66.46 36.79 -4.16
CA ALA A 365 66.77 35.46 -4.67
C ALA A 365 67.06 35.48 -6.19
N THR A 366 66.29 36.23 -6.97
CA THR A 366 66.54 36.40 -8.41
C THR A 366 67.86 37.12 -8.69
N ILE A 367 68.20 38.16 -7.92
CA ILE A 367 69.48 38.87 -8.03
C ILE A 367 70.63 37.94 -7.64
N SER A 368 70.50 37.20 -6.53
CA SER A 368 71.53 36.28 -6.03
C SER A 368 71.81 35.15 -7.03
N LEU A 369 70.76 34.56 -7.60
CA LEU A 369 70.87 33.55 -8.64
C LEU A 369 71.53 34.12 -9.90
N GLY A 370 71.20 35.36 -10.28
CA GLY A 370 71.85 36.08 -11.37
C GLY A 370 73.35 36.29 -11.12
N VAL A 371 73.74 36.65 -9.90
CA VAL A 371 75.15 36.84 -9.50
C VAL A 371 75.90 35.50 -9.50
N VAL A 372 75.32 34.42 -8.97
CA VAL A 372 75.94 33.09 -8.99
C VAL A 372 76.11 32.59 -10.43
N ALA A 373 75.11 32.77 -11.29
CA ALA A 373 75.20 32.44 -12.71
C ALA A 373 76.31 33.25 -13.41
N LEU A 374 76.44 34.55 -13.11
CA LEU A 374 77.49 35.41 -13.64
C LEU A 374 78.89 34.98 -13.18
N VAL A 375 79.06 34.67 -11.90
CA VAL A 375 80.35 34.21 -11.34
C VAL A 375 80.71 32.83 -11.91
N GLY A 376 79.76 31.91 -11.99
CA GLY A 376 79.98 30.60 -12.62
C GLY A 376 80.38 30.74 -14.10
N PHE A 377 79.77 31.68 -14.82
CA PHE A 377 80.12 32.01 -16.19
C PHE A 377 81.55 32.59 -16.31
N LEU A 378 81.94 33.49 -15.40
CA LEU A 378 83.29 34.07 -15.38
C LEU A 378 84.37 33.01 -15.03
N VAL A 379 84.12 32.15 -14.05
CA VAL A 379 85.02 31.04 -13.70
C VAL A 379 85.17 30.06 -14.88
N PHE A 380 84.06 29.76 -15.57
CA PHE A 380 84.08 28.94 -16.79
C PHE A 380 84.93 29.57 -17.91
N ILE A 381 84.89 30.89 -18.08
CA ILE A 381 85.76 31.60 -19.03
C ILE A 381 87.23 31.55 -18.62
N MET A 382 87.56 31.70 -17.34
CA MET A 382 88.96 31.69 -16.88
C MET A 382 89.61 30.30 -16.82
N THR A 383 88.82 29.22 -16.73
CA THR A 383 89.35 27.83 -16.67
C THR A 383 89.51 27.18 -18.04
N ARG A 384 89.12 27.88 -19.10
CA ARG A 384 89.26 27.45 -20.49
C ARG A 384 90.36 28.25 -21.18
#